data_AF-A0A5N6EBP6-F1
#
_entry.id   AF-A0A5N6EBP6-F1
#
_cell.length_a   1.000
_cell.length_b   1.000
_cell.length_c   1.000
_cell.angle_alpha   90.00
_cell.angle_beta   90.00
_cell.angle_gamma   90.00
#
_symmetry.space_group_name_H-M   'P 1'
#
loop_
_entity.id
_entity.type
_entity.pdbx_description
1 polymer ?
#
loop_
_entity_poly.entity_id
_entity_poly.type
_entity_poly.pdbx_seq_one_letter_code
_entity_poly.pdbx_strand_id
1 'polypeptide(L)'
;MSDEVPDVVLITTSGSMRIVGEMKTLWVVALDLEAATLPHEAHLRHILGQIAGYMKSSDRNYDFISTYEETISLKQEFKRGSWTLFHSRPIHHSTRRESARGLDLTNKVSLRECFWFLIGCALEDDIAGNSLLLREWVQKKKPGC
;
A
#
# COMPACT_ATOMS: atom_id res chain seq x y z
N MET A 1 -10.21 17.27 10.12
CA MET A 1 -9.34 16.83 9.01
C MET A 1 -7.92 16.85 9.54
N SER A 2 -7.17 15.79 9.32
CA SER A 2 -5.72 15.77 9.60
C SER A 2 -5.07 16.32 8.33
N ASP A 3 -4.26 17.38 8.43
CA ASP A 3 -3.54 18.02 7.31
C ASP A 3 -2.36 17.16 6.82
N GLU A 4 -2.61 15.88 6.57
CA GLU A 4 -1.60 14.94 6.13
C GLU A 4 -1.60 14.86 4.60
N VAL A 5 -0.45 15.14 3.99
CA VAL A 5 -0.23 15.19 2.54
C VAL A 5 0.52 13.92 2.13
N PRO A 6 0.06 13.18 1.10
CA PRO A 6 0.77 12.00 0.62
C PRO A 6 2.11 12.38 -0.02
N ASP A 7 3.12 11.52 0.12
CA ASP A 7 4.44 11.74 -0.47
C ASP A 7 4.41 11.69 -2.00
N VAL A 8 3.55 10.82 -2.56
CA VAL A 8 3.42 10.59 -4.00
C VAL A 8 1.96 10.50 -4.39
N VAL A 9 1.61 11.09 -5.54
CA VAL A 9 0.32 10.91 -6.19
C VAL A 9 0.53 10.56 -7.65
N LEU A 10 -0.09 9.48 -8.11
CA LEU A 10 -0.14 9.16 -9.54
C LEU A 10 -1.45 9.69 -10.12
N ILE A 11 -1.31 10.53 -11.14
CA ILE A 11 -2.41 11.19 -11.84
C ILE A 11 -2.47 10.75 -13.29
N THR A 12 -3.66 10.79 -13.88
CA THR A 12 -3.82 10.72 -15.33
C THR A 12 -3.29 12.00 -15.99
N THR A 13 -3.11 11.97 -17.31
CA THR A 13 -2.79 13.17 -18.10
C THR A 13 -3.88 14.25 -18.01
N SER A 14 -5.12 13.88 -17.65
CA SER A 14 -6.22 14.81 -17.37
C SER A 14 -6.20 15.40 -15.95
N GLY A 15 -5.22 15.04 -15.12
CA GLY A 15 -5.08 15.51 -13.73
C GLY A 15 -5.92 14.76 -12.71
N SER A 16 -6.54 13.64 -13.08
CA SER A 16 -7.34 12.83 -12.15
C SER A 16 -6.45 11.91 -11.32
N MET A 17 -6.52 12.03 -10.00
CA MET A 17 -5.77 11.18 -9.07
C MET A 17 -6.27 9.73 -9.08
N ARG A 18 -5.35 8.77 -9.22
CA ARG A 18 -5.67 7.33 -9.27
C ARG A 18 -5.08 6.54 -8.12
N ILE A 19 -3.85 6.85 -7.74
CA ILE A 19 -3.11 6.14 -6.70
C ILE A 19 -2.43 7.17 -5.82
N VAL A 20 -2.50 6.95 -4.51
CA VAL A 20 -1.69 7.64 -3.50
C VAL A 20 -0.51 6.73 -3.12
N GLY A 21 0.57 7.30 -2.62
CA GLY A 21 1.77 6.55 -2.26
C GLY A 21 2.55 7.21 -1.14
N GLU A 22 3.12 6.39 -0.27
CA GLU A 22 3.94 6.82 0.85
C GLU A 22 5.40 6.39 0.66
N MET A 23 6.33 7.31 0.95
CA MET A 23 7.75 7.08 0.84
C MET A 23 8.42 7.23 2.21
N LYS A 24 9.05 6.17 2.70
CA LYS A 24 9.75 6.17 3.99
C LYS A 24 11.26 6.01 3.77
N THR A 25 12.04 6.66 4.63
CA THR A 25 13.50 6.56 4.60
C THR A 25 14.00 5.53 5.63
N LEU A 26 15.10 4.85 5.31
CA LEU A 26 15.66 3.75 6.12
C LEU A 26 16.19 4.18 7.50
N TRP A 27 16.50 5.46 7.70
CA TRP A 27 17.13 5.96 8.93
C TRP A 27 16.19 5.98 10.14
N VAL A 28 14.89 5.74 9.92
CA VAL A 28 14.00 5.28 10.98
C VAL A 28 14.28 3.79 11.13
N VAL A 29 15.10 3.44 12.13
CA VAL A 29 15.75 2.14 12.44
C VAL A 29 14.81 0.90 12.53
N ALA A 30 13.56 0.95 12.08
CA ALA A 30 12.53 -0.06 12.35
C ALA A 30 11.67 -0.50 11.15
N LEU A 31 11.98 -0.11 9.90
CA LEU A 31 11.15 -0.47 8.74
C LEU A 31 11.88 -1.38 7.73
N ASP A 32 12.18 -2.60 8.17
CA ASP A 32 12.34 -3.74 7.28
C ASP A 32 10.94 -4.23 6.92
N LEU A 33 10.50 -4.08 5.66
CA LEU A 33 9.12 -4.40 5.29
C LEU A 33 8.91 -5.91 5.29
N GLU A 34 9.94 -6.70 4.99
CA GLU A 34 9.89 -8.16 5.09
C GLU A 34 9.65 -8.60 6.55
N ALA A 35 10.48 -8.14 7.49
CA ALA A 35 10.30 -8.42 8.91
C ALA A 35 8.95 -7.87 9.43
N ALA A 36 8.53 -6.70 8.97
CA ALA A 36 7.29 -6.06 9.40
C ALA A 36 6.04 -6.83 8.94
N THR A 37 6.13 -7.65 7.88
CA THR A 37 5.03 -8.53 7.44
C THR A 37 4.86 -9.80 8.29
N LEU A 38 5.74 -10.04 9.27
CA LEU A 38 5.60 -11.16 10.21
C LEU A 38 4.40 -10.96 11.16
N PRO A 39 3.69 -12.03 11.56
CA PRO A 39 2.36 -11.96 12.20
C PRO A 39 2.26 -11.28 13.58
N HIS A 40 3.34 -10.69 14.11
CA HIS A 40 3.37 -10.07 15.44
C HIS A 40 3.88 -8.62 15.46
N GLU A 41 4.28 -8.07 14.32
CA GLU A 41 4.83 -6.71 14.28
C GLU A 41 3.74 -5.64 14.40
N ALA A 42 3.78 -4.88 15.49
CA ALA A 42 2.88 -3.74 15.71
C ALA A 42 3.21 -2.57 14.79
N HIS A 43 4.45 -2.51 14.30
CA HIS A 43 4.97 -1.40 13.51
C HIS A 43 4.32 -1.33 12.12
N LEU A 44 4.21 -2.46 11.41
CA LEU A 44 3.55 -2.50 10.10
C LEU A 44 2.09 -2.07 10.20
N ARG A 45 1.37 -2.56 11.22
CA ARG A 45 -0.04 -2.20 11.42
C ARG A 45 -0.24 -0.72 11.67
N HIS A 46 0.69 -0.05 12.34
CA HIS A 46 0.62 1.39 12.55
C HIS A 46 0.77 2.15 11.23
N ILE A 47 1.78 1.79 10.43
CA ILE A 47 2.07 2.41 9.13
C ILE A 47 0.95 2.13 8.13
N LEU A 48 0.51 0.88 8.01
CA LEU A 48 -0.64 0.50 7.18
C LEU A 48 -1.92 1.22 7.63
N GLY A 49 -2.08 1.49 8.93
CA GLY A 49 -3.20 2.27 9.45
C GLY A 49 -3.21 3.71 8.94
N GLN A 50 -2.04 4.37 8.86
CA GLN A 50 -1.93 5.70 8.27
C GLN A 50 -2.32 5.67 6.79
N ILE A 51 -1.75 4.74 6.02
CA ILE A 51 -2.02 4.60 4.58
C ILE A 51 -3.48 4.27 4.30
N ALA A 52 -4.05 3.32 5.04
CA ALA A 52 -5.47 2.98 4.96
C ALA A 52 -6.37 4.20 5.24
N GLY A 53 -5.92 5.12 6.10
CA GLY A 53 -6.58 6.39 6.35
C GLY A 53 -6.57 7.30 5.12
N TYR A 54 -5.43 7.43 4.44
CA TYR A 54 -5.33 8.20 3.20
C TYR A 54 -6.18 7.61 2.09
N MET A 55 -6.07 6.29 1.85
CA MET A 55 -6.90 5.58 0.87
C MET A 55 -8.39 5.79 1.11
N LYS A 56 -8.81 5.77 2.38
CA LYS A 56 -10.20 6.02 2.75
C LYS A 56 -10.62 7.47 2.55
N SER A 57 -9.78 8.43 2.92
CA SER A 57 -10.09 9.86 2.79
C SER A 57 -10.08 10.36 1.33
N SER A 58 -9.27 9.73 0.49
CA SER A 58 -9.14 10.01 -0.95
C SER A 58 -10.04 9.13 -1.82
N ASP A 59 -10.79 8.21 -1.21
CA ASP A 59 -11.65 7.22 -1.86
C ASP A 59 -10.92 6.45 -2.99
N ARG A 60 -9.68 6.02 -2.72
CA ARG A 60 -8.82 5.29 -3.66
C ARG A 60 -8.71 3.81 -3.29
N ASN A 61 -8.79 2.92 -4.28
CA ASN A 61 -8.67 1.47 -4.11
C ASN A 61 -7.25 0.98 -3.89
N TYR A 62 -6.28 1.67 -4.48
CA TYR A 62 -4.90 1.23 -4.58
C TYR A 62 -3.94 2.25 -3.99
N ASP A 63 -2.89 1.76 -3.37
CA ASP A 63 -1.81 2.54 -2.75
C ASP A 63 -0.52 1.71 -2.76
N PHE A 64 0.59 2.31 -2.36
CA PHE A 64 1.83 1.61 -2.09
C PHE A 64 2.62 2.31 -0.99
N ILE A 65 3.42 1.52 -0.26
CA ILE A 65 4.49 2.04 0.58
C ILE A 65 5.82 1.60 0.02
N SER A 66 6.75 2.55 -0.09
CA SER A 66 8.12 2.26 -0.48
C SER A 66 9.13 2.75 0.55
N THR A 67 10.10 1.90 0.85
CA THR A 67 11.41 2.32 1.35
C THR A 67 12.39 2.46 0.17
N TYR A 68 13.67 2.68 0.46
CA TYR A 68 14.72 2.62 -0.56
C TYR A 68 14.96 1.19 -1.07
N GLU A 69 14.81 0.19 -0.20
CA GLU A 69 15.08 -1.21 -0.56
C GLU A 69 13.84 -1.91 -1.12
N GLU A 70 12.66 -1.62 -0.58
CA GLU A 70 11.49 -2.47 -0.78
C GLU A 70 10.21 -1.65 -1.00
N THR A 71 9.28 -2.23 -1.76
CA THR A 71 7.95 -1.66 -1.96
C THR A 71 6.87 -2.72 -1.68
N ILE A 72 5.78 -2.31 -1.02
CA ILE A 72 4.56 -3.08 -0.88
C ILE A 72 3.42 -2.34 -1.58
N SER A 73 2.68 -3.04 -2.43
CA SER A 73 1.42 -2.54 -3.00
C SER A 73 0.24 -2.90 -2.10
N LEU A 74 -0.76 -2.03 -2.05
CA LEU A 74 -1.92 -2.13 -1.18
C LEU A 74 -3.22 -2.05 -1.99
N LYS A 75 -4.24 -2.78 -1.53
CA LYS A 75 -5.60 -2.72 -2.07
C LYS A 75 -6.62 -2.76 -0.93
N GLN A 76 -7.57 -1.83 -0.89
CA GLN A 76 -8.76 -2.00 -0.06
C GLN A 76 -9.91 -2.57 -0.89
N GLU A 77 -10.59 -3.60 -0.40
CA GLU A 77 -11.69 -4.27 -1.12
C GLU A 77 -12.68 -4.87 -0.11
N PHE A 78 -13.97 -4.83 -0.45
CA PHE A 78 -14.98 -5.58 0.30
C PHE A 78 -14.96 -7.05 -0.13
N LYS A 79 -14.45 -7.92 0.74
CA LYS A 79 -14.25 -9.33 0.44
C LYS A 79 -14.71 -10.19 1.61
N ARG A 80 -15.44 -11.27 1.32
CA ARG A 80 -15.95 -12.22 2.34
C ARG A 80 -16.75 -11.56 3.47
N GLY A 81 -17.50 -10.50 3.17
CA GLY A 81 -18.37 -9.82 4.12
C GLY A 81 -17.72 -8.73 4.96
N SER A 82 -16.44 -8.40 4.73
CA SER A 82 -15.75 -7.31 5.44
C SER A 82 -14.86 -6.50 4.50
N TRP A 83 -14.76 -5.20 4.75
CA TRP A 83 -13.70 -4.38 4.16
C TRP A 83 -12.35 -4.87 4.66
N THR A 84 -11.44 -5.11 3.72
CA THR A 84 -10.14 -5.71 4.02
C THR A 84 -9.06 -4.96 3.26
N LEU A 85 -7.98 -4.61 3.95
CA LEU A 85 -6.76 -4.07 3.35
C LEU A 85 -5.84 -5.25 3.01
N PHE A 86 -5.70 -5.53 1.72
CA PHE A 86 -4.75 -6.48 1.18
C PHE A 86 -3.42 -5.80 0.91
N HIS A 87 -2.34 -6.54 1.09
CA HIS A 87 -0.99 -6.09 0.74
C HIS A 87 -0.26 -7.16 -0.05
N SER A 88 0.64 -6.74 -0.94
CA SER A 88 1.58 -7.65 -1.60
C SER A 88 2.65 -8.12 -0.60
N ARG A 89 3.46 -9.09 -1.04
CA ARG A 89 4.78 -9.29 -0.43
C ARG A 89 5.67 -8.07 -0.74
N PRO A 90 6.70 -7.80 0.09
CA PRO A 90 7.72 -6.82 -0.26
C PRO A 90 8.38 -7.16 -1.59
N ILE A 91 8.62 -6.14 -2.40
CA ILE A 91 9.30 -6.23 -3.70
C ILE A 91 10.59 -5.45 -3.58
N HIS A 92 11.72 -6.13 -3.68
CA HIS A 92 13.02 -5.48 -3.62
C HIS A 92 13.30 -4.65 -4.89
N HIS A 93 13.86 -3.45 -4.77
CA HIS A 93 14.08 -2.53 -5.90
C HIS A 93 14.94 -3.15 -7.02
N SER A 94 15.86 -4.05 -6.64
CA SER A 94 16.82 -4.68 -7.54
C SER A 94 16.33 -6.01 -8.12
N THR A 95 15.12 -6.44 -7.76
CA THR A 95 14.51 -7.67 -8.30
C THR A 95 14.44 -7.59 -9.82
N ARG A 96 15.06 -8.55 -10.49
CA ARG A 96 15.00 -8.67 -11.95
C ARG A 96 13.84 -9.57 -12.34
N ARG A 97 13.28 -9.31 -13.53
CA ARG A 97 12.29 -10.19 -14.12
C ARG A 97 12.93 -11.55 -14.37
N GLU A 98 12.28 -12.60 -13.88
CA GLU A 98 12.62 -13.98 -14.16
C GLU A 98 11.39 -14.75 -14.63
N SER A 99 11.61 -15.79 -15.45
CA SER A 99 10.52 -16.65 -15.90
C SER A 99 10.05 -17.54 -14.74
N ALA A 100 8.87 -17.24 -14.19
CA ALA A 100 8.24 -18.09 -13.20
C ALA A 100 7.64 -19.34 -13.86
N ARG A 101 8.02 -20.53 -13.39
CA ARG A 101 7.25 -21.76 -13.63
C ARG A 101 6.21 -21.89 -12.52
N GLY A 102 4.94 -21.64 -12.82
CA GLY A 102 3.83 -21.70 -11.86
C GLY A 102 3.41 -20.32 -11.30
N LEU A 103 2.61 -20.33 -10.23
CA LEU A 103 2.01 -19.12 -9.63
C LEU A 103 2.89 -18.40 -8.62
N ASP A 104 4.05 -18.97 -8.26
CA ASP A 104 4.97 -18.32 -7.32
C ASP A 104 5.82 -17.25 -8.05
N LEU A 105 5.46 -16.00 -7.83
CA LEU A 105 6.12 -14.81 -8.39
C LEU A 105 7.15 -14.17 -7.43
N THR A 106 7.44 -14.82 -6.30
CA THR A 106 8.37 -14.30 -5.29
C THR A 106 9.74 -14.04 -5.90
N ASN A 107 10.24 -12.80 -5.78
CA ASN A 107 11.54 -12.36 -6.31
C ASN A 107 11.71 -12.59 -7.82
N LYS A 108 10.62 -12.66 -8.59
CA LYS A 108 10.65 -12.89 -10.06
C LYS A 108 10.01 -11.78 -10.88
N VAL A 109 9.35 -10.83 -10.23
CA VAL A 109 8.72 -9.67 -10.88
C VAL A 109 9.44 -8.41 -10.44
N SER A 110 9.79 -7.57 -11.42
CA SER A 110 10.47 -6.30 -11.13
C SER A 110 9.49 -5.27 -10.57
N LEU A 111 10.01 -4.32 -9.79
CA LEU A 111 9.21 -3.21 -9.26
C LEU A 111 8.49 -2.42 -10.36
N ARG A 112 9.15 -2.25 -11.52
CA ARG A 112 8.56 -1.60 -12.70
C ARG A 112 7.32 -2.34 -13.21
N GLU A 113 7.37 -3.68 -13.28
CA GLU A 113 6.24 -4.49 -13.70
C GLU A 113 5.09 -4.42 -12.70
N CYS A 114 5.40 -4.40 -11.40
CA CYS A 114 4.41 -4.22 -10.35
C CYS A 114 3.70 -2.86 -10.45
N PHE A 115 4.43 -1.75 -10.65
CA PHE A 115 3.81 -0.45 -10.87
C PHE A 115 2.98 -0.40 -12.14
N TRP A 116 3.46 -1.00 -13.24
CA TRP A 116 2.68 -1.09 -14.48
C TRP A 116 1.35 -1.82 -14.27
N PHE A 117 1.39 -2.95 -13.55
CA PHE A 117 0.19 -3.70 -13.20
C PHE A 117 -0.75 -2.90 -12.29
N LEU A 118 -0.23 -2.26 -11.24
CA LEU A 118 -1.00 -1.45 -10.31
C LEU A 118 -1.72 -0.29 -11.02
N ILE A 119 -1.03 0.38 -11.94
CA ILE A 119 -1.61 1.44 -12.78
C ILE A 119 -2.73 0.86 -13.65
N GLY A 120 -2.52 -0.31 -14.28
CA GLY A 120 -3.56 -0.98 -15.06
C GLY A 120 -4.82 -1.23 -14.24
N CYS A 121 -4.69 -1.78 -13.04
CA CYS A 121 -5.81 -2.00 -12.13
C CYS A 121 -6.52 -0.68 -11.73
N ALA A 122 -5.77 0.38 -11.46
CA ALA A 122 -6.33 1.68 -11.10
C ALA A 122 -6.99 2.41 -12.29
N LEU A 123 -6.63 2.08 -13.53
CA LEU A 123 -7.32 2.61 -14.71
C LEU A 123 -8.67 1.91 -14.94
N GLU A 124 -8.79 0.65 -14.52
CA GLU A 124 -10.05 -0.11 -14.60
C GLU A 124 -11.02 0.26 -13.48
N ASP A 125 -10.54 0.32 -12.22
CA ASP A 125 -11.37 0.62 -11.04
C ASP A 125 -10.56 1.18 -9.86
N ASP A 126 -10.47 2.50 -9.75
CA ASP A 126 -9.75 3.19 -8.67
C ASP A 126 -10.62 3.64 -7.48
N ILE A 127 -11.94 3.48 -7.53
CA ILE A 127 -12.84 4.01 -6.50
C ILE A 127 -13.18 2.93 -5.48
N ALA A 128 -12.86 3.17 -4.21
CA ALA A 128 -13.13 2.19 -3.17
C ALA A 128 -14.59 2.08 -2.78
N GLY A 129 -15.28 3.19 -2.58
CA GLY A 129 -16.65 3.14 -2.06
C GLY A 129 -16.70 2.46 -0.68
N ASN A 130 -15.61 2.52 0.09
CA ASN A 130 -15.53 1.92 1.42
C ASN A 130 -16.64 2.50 2.31
N SER A 131 -17.60 1.69 2.75
CA SER A 131 -18.77 2.18 3.49
C SER A 131 -18.51 2.44 4.99
N LEU A 132 -17.38 1.98 5.51
CA LEU A 132 -17.02 2.20 6.92
C LEU A 132 -16.70 3.66 7.21
N LEU A 133 -16.92 4.08 8.45
CA LEU A 133 -16.40 5.36 8.94
C LEU A 133 -14.88 5.27 9.13
N LEU A 134 -14.16 6.37 8.95
CA LEU A 134 -12.69 6.39 9.08
C LEU A 134 -12.20 5.81 10.42
N ARG A 135 -12.92 6.07 11.51
CA ARG A 135 -12.60 5.55 12.86
C ARG A 135 -12.84 4.04 13.03
N GLU A 136 -13.73 3.48 12.22
CA GLU A 136 -14.01 2.04 12.19
C GLU A 136 -12.99 1.33 11.30
N TRP A 137 -12.53 2.04 10.26
CA TRP A 137 -11.52 1.55 9.32
C TRP A 137 -10.10 1.60 9.88
N VAL A 138 -9.76 2.67 10.60
CA VAL A 138 -8.43 2.90 11.17
C VAL A 138 -8.55 3.19 12.67
N GLN A 139 -8.04 2.28 13.49
CA GLN A 139 -7.91 2.51 14.92
C GLN A 139 -6.56 3.17 15.23
N LYS A 140 -6.56 4.49 15.45
CA LYS A 140 -5.40 5.18 16.03
C LYS A 140 -5.23 4.71 17.48
N LYS A 141 -4.29 3.80 17.75
CA LYS A 141 -3.80 3.61 19.13
C LYS A 141 -3.05 4.86 19.55
N LYS A 142 -3.45 5.50 20.65
CA LYS A 142 -2.59 6.49 21.30
C LYS A 142 -1.29 5.79 21.72
N PRO A 143 -0.11 6.36 21.45
CA PRO A 143 1.11 5.85 22.06
C PRO A 143 0.91 5.90 23.58
N GLY A 144 1.12 4.78 24.26
CA GLY A 144 1.09 4.74 25.71
C GLY A 144 2.15 5.70 26.26
N CYS A 145 1.75 6.54 27.21
CA CYS A 145 2.69 7.30 28.02
C CYS A 145 3.56 6.36 28.85
#